data_AF-A0A497QFS1-F1
#
_entry.id   AF-A0A497QFS1-F1
#
_cell.length_a   1.000
_cell.length_b   1.000
_cell.length_c   1.000
_cell.angle_alpha   90.00
_cell.angle_beta   90.00
_cell.angle_gamma   90.00
#
_symmetry.space_group_name_H-M   'P 1'
#
loop_
_entity.id
_entity.type
_entity.pdbx_description
1 polymer ?
#
loop_
_entity_poly.entity_id
_entity_poly.type
_entity_poly.pdbx_seq_one_letter_code
_entity_poly.pdbx_strand_id
1 'polypeptide(L)'
;MRYAHGIMFGALLPGIIFMGCAFIKVAGFGITDPAALQAIWNAYLAWFGISIAVIVVPLIIAWFRYREQFREILIYEVGGLAFFSPLWFIFATDVSGDSWVDVLLTGVHNALPFLGPSGSIQGVNIGPIVLIPSIVIALALGLYMLRPAFIESFVSGSATAPALRDLSATVERPAAAPEEEIPKVPPPELETRTEDELRALLTELGTAPNIIEAIIAAGIKTSTDLVATSPEQLAQITGMTQQDAANLNALVQKKLWFGGI
;
A
#
# COMPACT_ATOMS: atom_id res chain seq x y z
N MET A 1 -10.63 8.74 0.16
CA MET A 1 -9.85 8.76 -1.11
C MET A 1 -8.47 9.45 -0.96
N ARG A 2 -7.71 9.17 0.12
CA ARG A 2 -6.36 9.77 0.33
C ARG A 2 -5.25 9.07 -0.47
N TYR A 3 -5.42 7.78 -0.78
CA TYR A 3 -4.38 6.92 -1.38
C TYR A 3 -4.24 7.01 -2.91
N ALA A 4 -5.20 7.61 -3.62
CA ALA A 4 -5.27 7.51 -5.08
C ALA A 4 -4.45 8.58 -5.84
N HIS A 5 -4.14 9.72 -5.21
CA HIS A 5 -3.58 10.87 -5.92
C HIS A 5 -2.04 10.85 -6.02
N GLY A 6 -1.33 10.15 -5.12
CA GLY A 6 0.14 10.10 -5.12
C GLY A 6 0.76 8.95 -5.92
N ILE A 7 -0.04 7.94 -6.31
CA ILE A 7 0.45 6.79 -7.10
C ILE A 7 0.40 7.12 -8.59
N MET A 8 -0.33 8.16 -9.00
CA MET A 8 -0.68 8.37 -10.41
C MET A 8 0.54 8.67 -11.28
N PHE A 9 1.45 9.54 -10.84
CA PHE A 9 2.67 9.84 -11.61
C PHE A 9 3.69 8.71 -11.48
N GLY A 10 3.99 8.23 -10.27
CA GLY A 10 4.89 7.11 -10.04
C GLY A 10 4.49 5.83 -10.79
N ALA A 11 3.19 5.59 -11.00
CA ALA A 11 2.72 4.43 -11.76
C ALA A 11 2.66 4.67 -13.27
N LEU A 12 2.17 5.81 -13.75
CA LEU A 12 1.96 6.04 -15.19
C LEU A 12 3.23 6.48 -15.91
N LEU A 13 4.08 7.25 -15.25
CA LEU A 13 5.22 7.90 -15.88
C LEU A 13 6.31 6.91 -16.32
N PRO A 14 6.63 5.84 -15.56
CA PRO A 14 7.46 4.75 -16.10
C PRO A 14 6.86 4.15 -17.37
N GLY A 15 5.54 4.02 -17.43
CA GLY A 15 4.83 3.58 -18.63
C GLY A 15 5.06 4.49 -19.81
N ILE A 16 4.91 5.81 -19.62
CA ILE A 16 5.19 6.81 -20.65
C ILE A 16 6.66 6.69 -21.13
N ILE A 17 7.62 6.57 -20.20
CA ILE A 17 9.04 6.42 -20.53
C ILE A 17 9.29 5.20 -21.39
N PHE A 18 8.89 4.02 -20.91
CA PHE A 18 9.16 2.75 -21.59
C PHE A 18 8.37 2.61 -22.89
N MET A 19 7.12 3.08 -22.94
CA MET A 19 6.32 3.09 -24.17
C MET A 19 6.88 4.06 -25.23
N GLY A 20 7.42 5.21 -24.83
CA GLY A 20 8.13 6.09 -25.75
C GLY A 20 9.37 5.42 -26.36
N CYS A 21 10.12 4.67 -25.55
CA CYS A 21 11.26 3.88 -26.04
C CYS A 21 10.80 2.78 -27.01
N ALA A 22 9.74 2.04 -26.66
CA ALA A 22 9.16 1.02 -27.52
C ALA A 22 8.66 1.61 -28.85
N PHE A 23 8.00 2.76 -28.82
CA PHE A 23 7.53 3.45 -30.02
C PHE A 23 8.69 3.88 -30.92
N ILE A 24 9.73 4.50 -30.36
CA ILE A 24 10.93 4.90 -31.11
C ILE A 24 11.56 3.68 -31.79
N LYS A 25 11.63 2.55 -31.08
CA LYS A 25 12.18 1.30 -31.59
C LYS A 25 11.31 0.69 -32.70
N VAL A 26 9.99 0.59 -32.50
CA VAL A 26 9.02 0.05 -33.47
C VAL A 26 8.90 0.91 -34.72
N ALA A 27 9.00 2.24 -34.57
CA ALA A 27 8.95 3.16 -35.69
C ALA A 27 10.10 2.95 -36.69
N GLY A 28 11.14 2.18 -36.32
CA GLY A 28 12.09 1.59 -37.26
C GLY A 28 12.86 2.62 -38.10
N PHE A 29 12.90 3.87 -37.66
CA PHE A 29 13.65 4.90 -38.37
C PHE A 29 15.12 4.43 -38.46
N GLY A 30 15.71 4.47 -39.66
CA GLY A 30 17.17 4.53 -39.81
C GLY A 30 18.03 3.30 -39.47
N ILE A 31 17.60 2.05 -39.65
CA ILE A 31 18.51 0.89 -39.51
C ILE A 31 19.65 0.93 -40.55
N THR A 32 19.51 1.71 -41.63
CA THR A 32 20.45 1.77 -42.75
C THR A 32 21.11 3.13 -43.00
N ASP A 33 20.72 4.20 -42.30
CA ASP A 33 21.26 5.57 -42.49
C ASP A 33 21.83 6.15 -41.18
N PRO A 34 23.15 6.43 -41.11
CA PRO A 34 23.80 7.03 -39.94
C PRO A 34 23.14 8.34 -39.46
N ALA A 35 22.63 9.18 -40.37
CA ALA A 35 22.00 10.45 -40.00
C ALA A 35 20.65 10.24 -39.29
N ALA A 36 19.88 9.24 -39.75
CA ALA A 36 18.62 8.86 -39.13
C ALA A 36 18.84 8.22 -37.75
N LEU A 37 19.88 7.40 -37.59
CA LEU A 37 20.25 6.81 -36.30
C LEU A 37 20.63 7.87 -35.26
N GLN A 38 21.35 8.91 -35.68
CA GLN A 38 21.68 10.05 -34.82
C GLN A 38 20.44 10.86 -34.42
N ALA A 39 19.50 11.07 -35.35
CA ALA A 39 18.24 11.76 -35.05
C ALA A 39 17.39 11.01 -34.01
N ILE A 40 17.36 9.68 -34.09
CA ILE A 40 16.66 8.81 -33.12
C ILE A 40 17.31 8.87 -31.76
N TRP A 41 18.64 8.83 -31.71
CA TRP A 41 19.37 8.96 -30.46
C TRP A 41 19.09 10.32 -29.80
N ASN A 42 19.07 11.40 -30.57
CA ASN A 42 18.72 12.73 -30.05
C ASN A 42 17.26 12.80 -29.58
N ALA A 43 16.32 12.17 -30.31
CA ALA A 43 14.92 12.09 -29.89
C ALA A 43 14.76 11.30 -28.59
N TYR A 44 15.48 10.19 -28.44
CA TYR A 44 15.54 9.40 -27.21
C TYR A 44 16.11 10.22 -26.04
N LEU A 45 17.23 10.94 -26.24
CA LEU A 45 17.83 11.78 -25.20
C LEU A 45 16.88 12.90 -24.75
N ALA A 46 16.21 13.55 -25.70
CA ALA A 46 15.21 14.58 -25.40
C ALA A 46 14.02 14.00 -24.62
N TRP A 47 13.50 12.85 -25.06
CA TRP A 47 12.41 12.14 -24.40
C TRP A 47 12.76 11.71 -22.97
N PHE A 48 13.96 11.16 -22.79
CA PHE A 48 14.49 10.75 -21.49
C PHE A 48 14.63 11.96 -20.55
N GLY A 49 15.21 13.06 -21.04
CA GLY A 49 15.36 14.30 -20.27
C GLY A 49 14.02 14.93 -19.86
N ILE A 50 13.06 15.02 -20.78
CA ILE A 50 11.71 15.51 -20.49
C ILE A 50 11.05 14.62 -19.44
N SER A 51 11.19 13.31 -19.56
CA SER A 51 10.59 12.37 -18.61
C SER A 51 11.15 12.51 -17.18
N ILE A 52 12.47 12.72 -17.03
CA ILE A 52 13.08 13.05 -15.73
C ILE A 52 12.51 14.35 -15.19
N ALA A 53 12.37 15.38 -16.03
CA ALA A 53 11.80 16.66 -15.60
C ALA A 53 10.36 16.50 -15.09
N VAL A 54 9.53 15.68 -15.75
CA VAL A 54 8.14 15.43 -15.32
C VAL A 54 8.08 14.68 -13.98
N ILE A 55 9.08 13.86 -13.61
CA ILE A 55 9.16 13.25 -12.26
C ILE A 55 9.65 14.28 -11.23
N VAL A 56 10.74 14.98 -11.55
CA VAL A 56 11.48 15.79 -10.57
C VAL A 56 10.79 17.12 -10.29
N VAL A 57 10.21 17.77 -11.30
CA VAL A 57 9.60 19.10 -11.14
C VAL A 57 8.42 19.10 -10.17
N PRO A 58 7.45 18.15 -10.25
CA PRO A 58 6.38 18.07 -9.26
C PRO A 58 6.89 17.83 -7.84
N LEU A 59 7.94 17.02 -7.67
CA LEU A 59 8.57 16.79 -6.36
C LEU A 59 9.25 18.06 -5.83
N ILE A 60 9.93 18.83 -6.68
CA ILE A 60 10.51 20.13 -6.31
C ILE A 60 9.39 21.11 -5.89
N ILE A 61 8.31 21.20 -6.68
CA ILE A 61 7.16 22.06 -6.35
C ILE A 61 6.54 21.63 -5.01
N ALA A 62 6.34 20.33 -4.79
CA ALA A 62 5.84 19.79 -3.53
C ALA A 62 6.75 20.12 -2.36
N TRP A 63 8.07 20.08 -2.54
CA TRP A 63 9.04 20.43 -1.50
C TRP A 63 8.98 21.91 -1.10
N PHE A 64 8.80 22.82 -2.06
CA PHE A 64 8.71 24.25 -1.77
C PHE A 64 7.33 24.68 -1.27
N ARG A 65 6.25 24.11 -1.83
CA ARG A 65 4.88 24.60 -1.62
C ARG A 65 4.05 23.77 -0.64
N TYR A 66 4.34 22.48 -0.52
CA TYR A 66 3.52 21.49 0.19
C TYR A 66 4.35 20.65 1.18
N ARG A 67 5.20 21.30 1.98
CA ARG A 67 6.15 20.62 2.90
C ARG A 67 5.52 19.58 3.82
N GLU A 68 4.31 19.82 4.31
CA GLU A 68 3.60 18.89 5.21
C GLU A 68 3.17 17.60 4.49
N GLN A 69 2.84 17.69 3.19
CA GLN A 69 2.41 16.55 2.37
C GLN A 69 3.56 15.94 1.57
N PHE A 70 4.71 16.62 1.50
CA PHE A 70 5.87 16.21 0.70
C PHE A 70 6.33 14.79 1.03
N ARG A 71 6.36 14.42 2.32
CA ARG A 71 6.78 13.06 2.73
C ARG A 71 5.82 11.99 2.20
N GLU A 72 4.52 12.25 2.28
CA GLU A 72 3.48 11.34 1.78
C GLU A 72 3.57 11.23 0.26
N ILE A 73 3.67 12.35 -0.44
CA ILE A 73 3.85 12.40 -1.90
C ILE A 73 5.11 11.64 -2.30
N LEU A 74 6.25 11.88 -1.64
CA LEU A 74 7.51 11.23 -1.96
C LEU A 74 7.42 9.70 -1.85
N ILE A 75 6.77 9.16 -0.81
CA ILE A 75 6.63 7.70 -0.66
C ILE A 75 5.78 7.11 -1.78
N TYR A 76 4.65 7.73 -2.10
CA TYR A 76 3.79 7.21 -3.16
C TYR A 76 4.44 7.30 -4.53
N GLU A 77 5.17 8.38 -4.81
CA GLU A 77 5.87 8.57 -6.07
C GLU A 77 7.05 7.60 -6.20
N VAL A 78 7.89 7.49 -5.17
CA VAL A 78 9.06 6.57 -5.18
C VAL A 78 8.60 5.11 -5.15
N GLY A 79 7.62 4.78 -4.30
CA GLY A 79 7.06 3.44 -4.21
C GLY A 79 6.34 3.03 -5.49
N GLY A 80 5.56 3.94 -6.09
CA GLY A 80 4.92 3.76 -7.38
C GLY A 80 5.95 3.54 -8.48
N LEU A 81 6.96 4.41 -8.57
CA LEU A 81 8.03 4.28 -9.56
C LEU A 81 8.77 2.94 -9.42
N ALA A 82 9.14 2.55 -8.20
CA ALA A 82 9.85 1.30 -7.95
C ALA A 82 9.00 0.07 -8.31
N PHE A 83 7.70 0.07 -7.98
CA PHE A 83 6.83 -1.07 -8.25
C PHE A 83 6.40 -1.18 -9.72
N PHE A 84 6.03 -0.06 -10.35
CA PHE A 84 5.47 -0.07 -11.70
C PHE A 84 6.55 -0.03 -12.79
N SER A 85 7.76 0.48 -12.54
CA SER A 85 8.81 0.50 -13.56
C SER A 85 9.15 -0.88 -14.12
N PRO A 86 9.33 -1.94 -13.30
CA PRO A 86 9.55 -3.28 -13.82
C PRO A 86 8.38 -3.83 -14.66
N LEU A 87 7.14 -3.53 -14.26
CA LEU A 87 5.94 -3.98 -14.98
C LEU A 87 5.85 -3.33 -16.36
N TRP A 88 6.10 -2.02 -16.41
CA TRP A 88 6.13 -1.28 -17.67
C TRP A 88 7.31 -1.65 -18.55
N PHE A 89 8.47 -1.96 -17.97
CA PHE A 89 9.62 -2.48 -18.70
C PHE A 89 9.27 -3.78 -19.43
N ILE A 90 8.68 -4.75 -18.72
CA ILE A 90 8.28 -6.04 -19.30
C ILE A 90 7.25 -5.80 -20.43
N PHE A 91 6.21 -5.04 -20.13
CA PHE A 91 5.15 -4.75 -21.09
C PHE A 91 5.66 -4.05 -22.36
N ALA A 92 6.44 -2.99 -22.20
CA ALA A 92 6.97 -2.23 -23.33
C ALA A 92 7.98 -3.03 -24.16
N THR A 93 8.73 -3.94 -23.53
CA THR A 93 9.66 -4.84 -24.23
C THR A 93 8.88 -5.76 -25.16
N ASP A 94 7.84 -6.42 -24.66
CA ASP A 94 6.97 -7.29 -25.46
C ASP A 94 6.24 -6.53 -26.57
N VAL A 95 5.68 -5.35 -26.26
CA VAL A 95 5.03 -4.49 -27.26
C VAL A 95 6.01 -4.03 -28.34
N SER A 96 7.29 -3.89 -28.01
CA SER A 96 8.34 -3.53 -28.98
C SER A 96 8.78 -4.69 -29.88
N GLY A 97 8.28 -5.91 -29.64
CA GLY A 97 8.58 -7.11 -30.42
C GLY A 97 9.76 -7.95 -29.91
N ASP A 98 10.38 -7.59 -28.79
CA ASP A 98 11.42 -8.41 -28.15
C ASP A 98 10.80 -9.27 -27.04
N SER A 99 11.35 -10.46 -26.82
CA SER A 99 11.04 -11.26 -25.64
C SER A 99 11.67 -10.63 -24.40
N TRP A 100 10.85 -10.23 -23.43
CA TRP A 100 11.36 -9.74 -22.13
C TRP A 100 12.25 -10.77 -21.42
N VAL A 101 11.99 -12.07 -21.63
CA VAL A 101 12.80 -13.16 -21.08
C VAL A 101 14.21 -13.14 -21.70
N ASP A 102 14.31 -12.92 -23.02
CA ASP A 102 15.59 -12.87 -23.71
C ASP A 102 16.40 -11.64 -23.27
N VAL A 103 15.73 -10.50 -23.06
CA VAL A 103 16.37 -9.30 -22.53
C VAL A 103 16.89 -9.50 -21.10
N LEU A 104 16.21 -10.29 -20.26
CA LEU A 104 16.73 -10.62 -18.94
C LEU A 104 17.96 -11.53 -18.99
N LEU A 105 18.05 -12.41 -20.00
CA LEU A 105 19.15 -13.36 -20.16
C LEU A 105 20.36 -12.78 -20.90
N THR A 106 20.15 -11.82 -21.79
CA THR A 106 21.21 -11.21 -22.61
C THR A 106 21.60 -9.81 -22.12
N GLY A 107 20.71 -9.13 -21.41
CA GLY A 107 20.89 -7.77 -20.93
C GLY A 107 20.29 -6.72 -21.88
N VAL A 108 20.32 -5.46 -21.45
CA VAL A 108 19.86 -4.32 -22.24
C VAL A 108 21.08 -3.61 -22.85
N HIS A 109 21.08 -3.47 -24.18
CA HIS A 109 22.12 -2.72 -24.88
C HIS A 109 21.80 -1.23 -24.93
N ASN A 110 22.82 -0.38 -24.79
CA ASN A 110 22.69 1.09 -24.81
C ASN A 110 21.60 1.63 -23.87
N ALA A 111 21.46 1.02 -22.69
CA ALA A 111 20.35 1.24 -21.78
C ALA A 111 20.35 2.63 -21.12
N LEU A 112 21.54 3.17 -20.83
CA LEU A 112 21.70 4.44 -20.12
C LEU A 112 22.66 5.37 -20.84
N PRO A 113 22.31 6.66 -21.02
CA PRO A 113 23.24 7.65 -21.53
C PRO A 113 24.33 7.93 -20.49
N PHE A 114 25.58 7.81 -20.89
CA PHE A 114 26.78 8.05 -20.07
C PHE A 114 27.77 8.94 -20.80
N LEU A 115 28.50 9.77 -20.06
CA LEU A 115 29.55 10.64 -20.60
C LEU A 115 30.84 9.84 -20.79
N GLY A 116 31.16 9.53 -22.04
CA GLY A 116 32.38 8.83 -22.41
C GLY A 116 33.65 9.70 -22.24
N PRO A 117 34.83 9.07 -22.27
CA PRO A 117 36.13 9.76 -22.07
C PRO A 117 36.42 10.90 -23.05
N SER A 118 35.75 10.91 -24.22
CA SER A 118 35.87 11.94 -25.25
C SER A 118 34.83 13.08 -25.14
N GLY A 119 34.00 13.08 -24.10
CA GLY A 119 32.86 14.02 -23.97
C GLY A 119 31.63 13.65 -24.81
N SER A 120 31.66 12.51 -25.51
CA SER A 120 30.52 11.96 -26.24
C SER A 120 29.53 11.26 -25.30
N ILE A 121 28.22 11.37 -25.57
CA ILE A 121 27.20 10.59 -24.85
C ILE A 121 27.11 9.21 -25.50
N GLN A 122 27.43 8.17 -24.74
CA GLN A 122 27.42 6.77 -25.17
C GLN A 122 26.39 5.98 -24.36
N GLY A 123 25.82 4.94 -24.94
CA GLY A 123 24.93 4.01 -24.25
C GLY A 123 25.73 2.97 -23.46
N VAL A 124 25.40 2.79 -22.18
CA VAL A 124 25.97 1.73 -21.34
C VAL A 124 25.10 0.48 -21.43
N ASN A 125 25.74 -0.68 -21.65
CA ASN A 125 25.06 -1.97 -21.62
C ASN A 125 24.84 -2.41 -20.16
N ILE A 126 23.64 -2.88 -19.84
CA ILE A 126 23.29 -3.44 -18.54
C ILE A 126 23.13 -4.95 -18.71
N GLY A 127 24.09 -5.72 -18.18
CA GLY A 127 24.04 -7.17 -18.23
C GLY A 127 23.02 -7.78 -17.26
N PRO A 128 22.68 -9.07 -17.43
CA PRO A 128 21.73 -9.82 -16.58
C PRO A 128 22.05 -9.76 -15.08
N ILE A 129 23.35 -9.81 -14.75
CA ILE A 129 23.86 -9.80 -13.37
C ILE A 129 23.45 -8.54 -12.62
N VAL A 130 23.28 -7.41 -13.31
CA VAL A 130 22.83 -6.15 -12.72
C VAL A 130 21.33 -5.96 -12.93
N LEU A 131 20.82 -6.32 -14.10
CA LEU A 131 19.42 -6.12 -14.49
C LEU A 131 18.45 -6.89 -13.57
N ILE A 132 18.67 -8.20 -13.39
CA ILE A 132 17.76 -9.06 -12.62
C ILE A 132 17.69 -8.61 -11.16
N PRO A 133 18.81 -8.43 -10.44
CA PRO A 133 18.75 -7.93 -9.07
C PRO A 133 18.10 -6.55 -8.97
N SER A 134 18.35 -5.65 -9.93
CA SER A 134 17.74 -4.31 -9.92
C SER A 134 16.22 -4.37 -10.03
N ILE A 135 15.69 -5.25 -10.89
CA ILE A 135 14.25 -5.47 -11.04
C ILE A 135 13.65 -6.05 -9.75
N VAL A 136 14.29 -7.05 -9.17
CA VAL A 136 13.82 -7.69 -7.92
C VAL A 136 13.83 -6.69 -6.77
N ILE A 137 14.90 -5.90 -6.63
CA ILE A 137 15.02 -4.87 -5.61
C ILE A 137 13.97 -3.78 -5.82
N ALA A 138 13.74 -3.33 -7.06
CA ALA A 138 12.72 -2.33 -7.36
C ALA A 138 11.32 -2.81 -6.97
N LEU A 139 10.96 -4.04 -7.33
CA LEU A 139 9.68 -4.66 -6.94
C LEU A 139 9.54 -4.78 -5.42
N ALA A 140 10.58 -5.29 -4.75
CA ALA A 140 10.58 -5.45 -3.30
C ALA A 140 10.47 -4.10 -2.57
N LEU A 141 11.21 -3.09 -3.04
CA LEU A 141 11.18 -1.73 -2.51
C LEU A 141 9.81 -1.09 -2.72
N GLY A 142 9.24 -1.22 -3.92
CA GLY A 142 7.91 -0.72 -4.24
C GLY A 142 6.83 -1.35 -3.35
N LEU A 143 6.84 -2.67 -3.20
CA LEU A 143 5.93 -3.39 -2.29
C LEU A 143 6.10 -2.95 -0.83
N TYR A 144 7.33 -2.78 -0.38
CA TYR A 144 7.63 -2.37 0.98
C TYR A 144 7.18 -0.93 1.26
N MET A 145 7.50 0.01 0.36
CA MET A 145 7.18 1.43 0.53
C MET A 145 5.68 1.71 0.39
N LEU A 146 4.98 1.01 -0.50
CA LEU A 146 3.54 1.16 -0.70
C LEU A 146 2.70 0.44 0.37
N ARG A 147 3.33 -0.28 1.31
CA ARG A 147 2.62 -0.95 2.41
C ARG A 147 1.99 0.10 3.34
N PRO A 148 0.69 -0.03 3.70
CA PRO A 148 0.02 0.93 4.58
C PRO A 148 0.75 1.21 5.89
N ALA A 149 1.27 0.15 6.53
CA ALA A 149 2.03 0.25 7.77
C ALA A 149 3.32 1.08 7.65
N PHE A 150 4.00 1.04 6.49
CA PHE A 150 5.20 1.84 6.26
C PHE A 150 4.85 3.31 6.05
N ILE A 151 3.82 3.57 5.23
CA ILE A 151 3.31 4.92 4.97
C ILE A 151 2.92 5.60 6.29
N GLU A 152 2.15 4.92 7.14
CA GLU A 152 1.77 5.45 8.44
C GLU A 152 2.98 5.81 9.29
N SER A 153 3.97 4.93 9.41
CA SER A 153 5.18 5.16 10.22
C SER A 153 6.05 6.33 9.73
N PHE A 154 6.12 6.54 8.41
CA PHE A 154 6.99 7.52 7.78
C PHE A 154 6.33 8.91 7.65
N VAL A 155 5.01 8.93 7.41
CA VAL A 155 4.22 10.18 7.33
C VAL A 155 3.97 10.76 8.73
N SER A 156 3.66 9.91 9.72
CA SER A 156 3.42 10.37 11.10
C SER A 156 4.68 10.81 11.84
N GLY A 157 5.86 10.67 11.23
CA GLY A 157 7.13 11.15 11.80
C GLY A 157 7.33 10.63 13.22
N SER A 158 7.25 9.32 13.42
CA SER A 158 7.55 8.57 14.66
C SER A 158 7.85 9.42 15.91
N ALA A 159 6.80 10.01 16.48
CA ALA A 159 6.62 10.09 17.93
C ALA A 159 5.45 9.21 18.41
N THR A 160 4.80 8.44 17.52
CA THR A 160 3.58 7.68 17.88
C THR A 160 3.48 6.35 17.15
N ALA A 161 4.57 5.58 17.14
CA ALA A 161 4.51 4.14 16.89
C ALA A 161 5.31 3.23 17.86
N PRO A 162 5.43 3.51 19.19
CA PRO A 162 5.81 2.47 20.15
C PRO A 162 4.63 1.80 20.89
N ALA A 163 3.42 2.40 20.92
CA ALA A 163 2.38 1.94 21.86
C ALA A 163 1.81 0.53 21.57
N LEU A 164 1.93 0.00 20.35
CA LEU A 164 1.46 -1.36 20.02
C LEU A 164 2.59 -2.39 19.92
N ARG A 165 3.85 -1.97 19.78
CA ARG A 165 5.01 -2.89 19.79
C ARG A 165 5.50 -3.17 21.21
N ASP A 166 5.42 -2.20 22.12
CA ASP A 166 5.80 -2.41 23.53
C ASP A 166 4.80 -3.29 24.30
N LEU A 167 3.54 -3.39 23.85
CA LEU A 167 2.57 -4.36 24.38
C LEU A 167 2.87 -5.81 23.97
N SER A 168 3.65 -6.03 22.91
CA SER A 168 4.10 -7.38 22.51
C SER A 168 5.47 -7.76 23.08
N ALA A 169 6.28 -6.77 23.48
CA ALA A 169 7.61 -6.99 24.04
C ALA A 169 7.61 -7.15 25.58
N THR A 170 6.53 -6.76 26.27
CA THR A 170 6.40 -6.86 27.74
C THR A 170 5.64 -8.13 28.18
N VAL A 171 5.48 -9.11 27.30
CA VAL A 171 5.11 -10.47 27.72
C VAL A 171 6.41 -11.26 27.82
N GLU A 172 7.12 -11.05 28.93
CA GLU A 172 8.07 -12.04 29.42
C GLU A 172 7.33 -13.37 29.50
N ARG A 173 7.71 -14.31 28.64
CA ARG A 173 7.28 -15.70 28.72
C ARG A 173 7.82 -16.22 30.06
N PRO A 174 7.00 -16.54 31.07
CA PRO A 174 7.53 -17.11 32.29
C PRO A 174 8.15 -18.46 31.91
N ALA A 175 9.40 -18.64 32.33
CA ALA A 175 10.08 -19.91 32.23
C ALA A 175 9.24 -21.00 32.91
N ALA A 176 9.27 -22.21 32.34
CA ALA A 176 8.63 -23.38 32.92
C ALA A 176 9.12 -23.57 34.37
N ALA A 177 8.18 -23.54 35.31
CA ALA A 177 8.34 -23.90 36.72
C ALA A 177 7.17 -24.84 37.10
N PRO A 178 7.39 -25.74 38.07
CA PRO A 178 6.87 -27.11 38.04
C PRO A 178 5.39 -27.22 38.43
N GLU A 179 4.78 -28.36 38.06
CA GLU A 179 3.44 -28.79 38.46
C GLU A 179 3.24 -28.64 39.98
N GLU A 180 2.50 -27.62 40.39
CA GLU A 180 1.87 -27.54 41.70
C GLU A 180 0.35 -27.56 41.51
N GLU A 181 -0.30 -28.45 42.27
CA GLU A 181 -1.73 -28.75 42.22
C GLU A 181 -2.57 -27.47 42.29
N ILE A 182 -3.29 -27.20 41.20
CA ILE A 182 -4.22 -26.07 41.07
C ILE A 182 -5.28 -26.20 42.18
N PRO A 183 -5.41 -25.25 43.13
CA PRO A 183 -6.60 -25.20 43.97
C PRO A 183 -7.78 -24.95 43.03
N LYS A 184 -8.78 -25.82 43.05
CA LYS A 184 -10.04 -25.62 42.31
C LYS A 184 -10.70 -24.31 42.76
N VAL A 185 -10.36 -23.21 42.09
CA VAL A 185 -11.12 -21.97 42.13
C VAL A 185 -12.35 -22.23 41.26
N PRO A 186 -13.57 -22.22 41.82
CA PRO A 186 -14.77 -22.33 41.00
C PRO A 186 -14.84 -21.11 40.07
N PRO A 187 -15.24 -21.28 38.80
CA PRO A 187 -15.36 -20.17 37.87
C PRO A 187 -16.28 -19.08 38.46
N PRO A 188 -15.98 -17.79 38.25
CA PRO A 188 -16.80 -16.71 38.77
C PRO A 188 -18.22 -16.85 38.23
N GLU A 189 -19.19 -16.74 39.12
CA GLU A 189 -20.61 -16.82 38.81
C GLU A 189 -20.98 -15.71 37.81
N LEU A 190 -21.74 -16.09 36.77
CA LEU A 190 -22.31 -15.19 35.76
C LEU A 190 -23.16 -14.13 36.47
N GLU A 191 -22.63 -12.92 36.61
CA GLU A 191 -23.41 -11.78 37.04
C GLU A 191 -24.48 -11.49 35.97
N THR A 192 -25.73 -11.67 36.36
CA THR A 192 -26.97 -11.45 35.59
C THR A 192 -27.22 -9.99 35.19
N ARG A 193 -26.20 -9.13 35.13
CA ARG A 193 -26.34 -7.68 34.90
C ARG A 193 -26.07 -7.23 33.46
N THR A 194 -25.51 -8.07 32.60
CA THR A 194 -25.04 -7.60 31.28
C THR A 194 -26.12 -7.51 30.19
N GLU A 195 -27.15 -8.36 30.24
CA GLU A 195 -28.21 -8.37 29.22
C GLU A 195 -29.13 -7.15 29.35
N ASP A 196 -29.46 -6.74 30.57
CA ASP A 196 -30.30 -5.56 30.83
C ASP A 196 -29.60 -4.25 30.45
N GLU A 197 -28.27 -4.17 30.68
CA GLU A 197 -27.45 -3.03 30.26
C GLU A 197 -27.37 -2.93 28.72
N LEU A 198 -27.23 -4.06 28.03
CA LEU A 198 -27.28 -4.13 26.57
C LEU A 198 -28.64 -3.70 26.03
N ARG A 199 -29.74 -4.18 26.62
CA ARG A 199 -31.11 -3.80 26.28
C ARG A 199 -31.31 -2.29 26.44
N ALA A 200 -30.88 -1.72 27.57
CA ALA A 200 -30.99 -0.30 27.85
C ALA A 200 -30.20 0.54 26.83
N LEU A 201 -28.97 0.14 26.52
CA LEU A 201 -28.11 0.82 25.55
C LEU A 201 -28.71 0.82 24.14
N LEU A 202 -29.21 -0.33 23.67
CA LEU A 202 -29.81 -0.46 22.34
C LEU A 202 -31.14 0.29 22.22
N THR A 203 -31.93 0.31 23.30
CA THR A 203 -33.18 1.08 23.37
C THR A 203 -32.90 2.57 23.29
N GLU A 204 -31.88 3.06 24.01
CA GLU A 204 -31.48 4.47 23.96
C GLU A 204 -30.94 4.88 22.59
N LEU A 205 -30.30 3.97 21.87
CA LEU A 205 -29.86 4.19 20.48
C LEU A 205 -31.01 4.11 19.45
N GLY A 206 -32.26 3.91 19.90
CA GLY A 206 -33.42 3.87 19.02
C GLY A 206 -33.56 2.57 18.22
N THR A 207 -32.93 1.49 18.68
CA THR A 207 -33.02 0.17 18.03
C THR A 207 -34.41 -0.42 18.25
N ALA A 208 -35.01 -0.99 17.20
CA ALA A 208 -36.34 -1.58 17.30
C ALA A 208 -36.35 -2.80 18.27
N PRO A 209 -37.39 -2.98 19.11
CA PRO A 209 -37.41 -4.05 20.12
C PRO A 209 -37.23 -5.47 19.55
N ASN A 210 -37.75 -5.73 18.36
CA ASN A 210 -37.59 -7.01 17.65
C ASN A 210 -36.13 -7.30 17.26
N ILE A 211 -35.33 -6.27 16.99
CA ILE A 211 -33.91 -6.39 16.67
C ILE A 211 -33.11 -6.64 17.95
N ILE A 212 -33.46 -5.98 19.06
CA ILE A 212 -32.83 -6.18 20.37
C ILE A 212 -33.00 -7.64 20.82
N GLU A 213 -34.22 -8.18 20.73
CA GLU A 213 -34.48 -9.58 21.09
C GLU A 213 -33.75 -10.56 20.16
N ALA A 214 -33.62 -10.25 18.86
CA ALA A 214 -32.85 -11.08 17.92
C ALA A 214 -31.35 -11.13 18.27
N ILE A 215 -30.77 -10.00 18.69
CA ILE A 215 -29.37 -9.90 19.14
C ILE A 215 -29.15 -10.76 20.39
N ILE A 216 -30.05 -10.65 21.37
CA ILE A 216 -29.93 -11.38 22.65
C ILE A 216 -30.16 -12.88 22.43
N ALA A 217 -31.14 -13.24 21.61
CA ALA A 217 -31.42 -14.63 21.26
C ALA A 217 -30.25 -15.29 20.51
N ALA A 218 -29.43 -14.51 19.80
CA ALA A 218 -28.21 -14.98 19.15
C ALA A 218 -27.02 -15.17 20.10
N GLY A 219 -27.21 -14.97 21.40
CA GLY A 219 -26.18 -15.18 22.41
C GLY A 219 -25.22 -14.01 22.62
N ILE A 220 -25.55 -12.83 22.06
CA ILE A 220 -24.79 -11.59 22.31
C ILE A 220 -25.33 -10.97 23.60
N LYS A 221 -24.58 -11.13 24.69
CA LYS A 221 -25.04 -10.79 26.04
C LYS A 221 -24.45 -9.50 26.61
N THR A 222 -23.38 -9.00 26.00
CA THR A 222 -22.71 -7.78 26.44
C THR A 222 -22.57 -6.78 25.29
N SER A 223 -22.39 -5.50 25.62
CA SER A 223 -22.08 -4.45 24.64
C SER A 223 -20.73 -4.67 23.96
N THR A 224 -19.78 -5.32 24.65
CA THR A 224 -18.48 -5.72 24.09
C THR A 224 -18.62 -6.84 23.07
N ASP A 225 -19.46 -7.84 23.34
CA ASP A 225 -19.74 -8.92 22.38
C ASP A 225 -20.43 -8.38 21.12
N LEU A 226 -21.29 -7.37 21.29
CA LEU A 226 -21.96 -6.72 20.16
C LEU A 226 -20.97 -5.98 19.26
N VAL A 227 -19.99 -5.28 19.83
CA VAL A 227 -18.92 -4.61 19.08
C VAL A 227 -17.99 -5.61 18.39
N ALA A 228 -17.70 -6.74 19.05
CA ALA A 228 -16.87 -7.80 18.50
C ALA A 228 -17.57 -8.57 17.35
N THR A 229 -18.90 -8.49 17.27
CA THR A 229 -19.68 -9.11 16.20
C THR A 229 -19.59 -8.29 14.91
N SER A 230 -19.28 -8.94 13.79
CA SER A 230 -19.14 -8.22 12.52
C SER A 230 -20.50 -7.67 12.04
N PRO A 231 -20.54 -6.52 11.34
CA PRO A 231 -21.78 -5.98 10.76
C PRO A 231 -22.51 -6.97 9.85
N GLU A 232 -21.77 -7.84 9.14
CA GLU A 232 -22.32 -8.90 8.31
C GLU A 232 -23.06 -9.96 9.13
N GLN A 233 -22.45 -10.40 10.23
CA GLN A 233 -23.06 -11.37 11.15
C GLN A 233 -24.29 -10.76 11.83
N LEU A 234 -24.20 -9.50 12.23
CA LEU A 234 -25.30 -8.79 12.86
C LEU A 234 -26.49 -8.59 11.90
N ALA A 235 -26.22 -8.28 10.63
CA ALA A 235 -27.25 -8.20 9.59
C ALA A 235 -27.94 -9.55 9.35
N GLN A 236 -27.17 -10.65 9.36
CA GLN A 236 -27.72 -12.01 9.19
C GLN A 236 -28.61 -12.43 10.37
N ILE A 237 -28.23 -12.09 11.59
CA ILE A 237 -28.97 -12.42 12.82
C ILE A 237 -30.28 -11.64 12.93
N THR A 238 -30.23 -10.36 12.61
CA THR A 238 -31.33 -9.41 12.88
C THR A 238 -32.24 -9.16 11.68
N GLY A 239 -31.81 -9.57 10.48
CA GLY A 239 -32.51 -9.32 9.23
C GLY A 239 -32.44 -7.86 8.76
N MET A 240 -31.58 -7.03 9.36
CA MET A 240 -31.37 -5.65 8.94
C MET A 240 -30.44 -5.55 7.72
N THR A 241 -30.43 -4.40 7.05
CA THR A 241 -29.47 -4.17 5.97
C THR A 241 -28.05 -4.10 6.52
N GLN A 242 -27.05 -4.52 5.73
CA GLN A 242 -25.64 -4.46 6.15
C GLN A 242 -25.20 -3.03 6.52
N GLN A 243 -25.78 -2.02 5.88
CA GLN A 243 -25.53 -0.61 6.18
C GLN A 243 -26.10 -0.20 7.54
N ASP A 244 -27.31 -0.65 7.88
CA ASP A 244 -27.92 -0.39 9.19
C ASP A 244 -27.17 -1.10 10.31
N ALA A 245 -26.68 -2.33 10.06
CA ALA A 245 -25.86 -3.08 11.00
C ALA A 245 -24.52 -2.40 11.29
N ALA A 246 -23.86 -1.88 10.24
CA ALA A 246 -22.63 -1.12 10.39
C ALA A 246 -22.84 0.19 11.16
N ASN A 247 -23.96 0.89 10.89
CA ASN A 247 -24.32 2.10 11.62
C ASN A 247 -24.60 1.82 13.09
N LEU A 248 -25.34 0.75 13.42
CA LEU A 248 -25.60 0.35 14.80
C LEU A 248 -24.30 0.03 15.54
N ASN A 249 -23.40 -0.75 14.93
CA ASN A 249 -22.11 -1.09 15.54
C ASN A 249 -21.26 0.17 15.78
N ALA A 250 -21.19 1.09 14.82
CA ALA A 250 -20.48 2.36 14.97
C ALA A 250 -21.07 3.25 16.09
N LEU A 251 -22.40 3.28 16.24
CA LEU A 251 -23.08 4.04 17.30
C LEU A 251 -22.81 3.45 18.68
N VAL A 252 -22.85 2.12 18.81
CA VAL A 252 -22.52 1.40 20.05
C VAL A 252 -21.05 1.65 20.42
N GLN A 253 -20.14 1.51 19.47
CA GLN A 253 -18.71 1.80 19.64
C GLN A 253 -18.46 3.24 20.10
N LYS A 254 -19.07 4.22 19.43
CA LYS A 254 -18.94 5.64 19.79
C LYS A 254 -19.42 5.89 21.22
N LYS A 255 -20.52 5.24 21.63
CA LYS A 255 -21.07 5.40 22.98
C LYS A 255 -20.21 4.71 24.04
N LEU A 256 -19.63 3.55 23.76
CA LEU A 256 -18.70 2.88 24.67
C LEU A 256 -17.41 3.67 24.86
N TRP A 257 -16.83 4.21 23.78
CA TRP A 257 -15.55 4.93 23.84
C TRP A 257 -15.66 6.37 24.32
N PHE A 258 -16.78 7.06 24.07
CA PHE A 258 -16.92 8.49 24.39
C PHE A 258 -18.04 8.80 25.39
N GLY A 259 -18.90 7.84 25.70
CA GLY A 259 -20.04 8.03 26.60
C GLY A 259 -19.74 7.81 28.07
N GLY A 260 -18.59 7.22 28.41
CA GLY A 260 -18.20 6.92 29.79
C GLY A 260 -19.24 6.04 30.48
N ILE A 261 -19.15 4.72 30.24
CA ILE A 261 -19.81 3.72 31.09
C ILE A 261 -18.84 3.37 32.22
#